data_AF-A0A523T8G6-F1
#
_entry.id   AF-A0A523T8G6-F1
#
_cell.length_a   1.000
_cell.length_b   1.000
_cell.length_c   1.000
_cell.angle_alpha   90.00
_cell.angle_beta   90.00
_cell.angle_gamma   90.00
#
_symmetry.space_group_name_H-M   'P 1'
#
loop_
_entity.id
_entity.type
_entity.pdbx_description
1 polymer ?
#
loop_
_entity_poly.entity_id
_entity_poly.type
_entity_poly.pdbx_seq_one_letter_code
_entity_poly.pdbx_strand_id
1 'polypeptide(L)'
;QAVIPMPTVETIYEVPLVLEEEGLGQLVVDKLGIKTRPPDLSQWREMVNCLKECHEPINIALVGKYVELQDAYYSVREALCHAALYHGRGFNLFWVPSEELEGNGSEALLRSAQGIIVPGGFGVRGIEGMVRAASYARSNEIPYLGLCLGMQVMVIEFARYALNSDKANSTEFDPATPYPVIDLLPRQKKIRDKGGTMRLGNYPCQLVGGSRAAKAYGQSLVYERHRHRYEFNNKFRSQLEAAGMVYSGLSPDGSLVEVCELATHPWMVSCQFHPEFDSRPSCPHPLFRDFIDVAKDVLREGAQPPLPLSSGL
;
A
#
# COMPACT_ATOMS: atom_id res chain seq x y z
N GLN A 1 -40.46 14.61 -13.35
CA GLN A 1 -39.90 13.49 -14.14
C GLN A 1 -38.38 13.36 -13.99
N ALA A 2 -37.64 14.42 -13.59
CA ALA A 2 -36.20 14.34 -13.36
C ALA A 2 -35.81 14.84 -11.95
N VAL A 3 -36.65 14.59 -10.95
CA VAL A 3 -36.33 14.83 -9.54
C VAL A 3 -36.02 13.46 -8.95
N ILE A 4 -34.76 13.22 -8.63
CA ILE A 4 -34.24 11.93 -8.16
C ILE A 4 -33.91 12.08 -6.67
N PRO A 5 -34.59 11.36 -5.78
CA PRO A 5 -34.24 11.29 -4.36
C PRO A 5 -32.79 10.82 -4.17
N MET A 6 -32.06 11.46 -3.25
CA MET A 6 -30.69 11.07 -2.90
C MET A 6 -30.55 10.99 -1.38
N PRO A 7 -30.96 9.87 -0.76
CA PRO A 7 -30.78 9.67 0.67
C PRO A 7 -29.30 9.52 1.03
N THR A 8 -28.96 9.84 2.28
CA THR A 8 -27.66 9.47 2.84
C THR A 8 -27.57 7.95 2.93
N VAL A 9 -26.54 7.38 2.31
CA VAL A 9 -26.25 5.94 2.30
C VAL A 9 -25.05 5.62 3.18
N GLU A 10 -24.92 4.37 3.62
CA GLU A 10 -23.86 3.94 4.54
C GLU A 10 -22.49 3.87 3.86
N THR A 11 -22.48 3.61 2.55
CA THR A 11 -21.26 3.47 1.76
C THR A 11 -21.40 4.09 0.38
N ILE A 12 -20.32 4.65 -0.15
CA ILE A 12 -20.29 5.24 -1.50
C ILE A 12 -20.67 4.24 -2.58
N TYR A 13 -20.46 2.95 -2.33
CA TYR A 13 -20.77 1.87 -3.27
C TYR A 13 -22.27 1.59 -3.38
N GLU A 14 -23.09 2.08 -2.46
CA GLU A 14 -24.55 1.96 -2.52
C GLU A 14 -25.19 3.00 -3.45
N VAL A 15 -24.52 4.14 -3.69
CA VAL A 15 -25.03 5.24 -4.52
C VAL A 15 -25.47 4.77 -5.93
N PRO A 16 -24.70 3.95 -6.67
CA PRO A 16 -25.15 3.44 -7.97
C PRO A 16 -26.43 2.60 -7.89
N LEU A 17 -26.65 1.86 -6.80
CA LEU A 17 -27.83 1.02 -6.63
C LEU A 17 -29.09 1.87 -6.39
N VAL A 18 -28.99 2.88 -5.52
CA VAL A 18 -30.08 3.82 -5.25
C VAL A 18 -30.45 4.61 -6.51
N LEU A 19 -29.45 5.08 -7.26
CA LEU A 19 -29.68 5.80 -8.52
C LEU A 19 -30.39 4.95 -9.57
N GLU A 20 -30.05 3.66 -9.66
CA GLU A 20 -30.73 2.73 -10.57
C GLU A 20 -32.17 2.46 -10.09
N GLU A 21 -32.39 2.27 -8.79
CA GLU A 21 -33.71 2.02 -8.19
C GLU A 21 -34.66 3.21 -8.37
N GLU A 22 -34.16 4.44 -8.32
CA GLU A 22 -34.93 5.66 -8.60
C GLU A 22 -35.12 5.92 -10.11
N GLY A 23 -34.58 5.05 -10.98
CA GLY A 23 -34.81 5.09 -12.42
C GLY A 23 -33.95 6.10 -13.20
N LEU A 24 -32.83 6.61 -12.62
CA LEU A 24 -31.95 7.54 -13.32
C LEU A 24 -31.35 6.90 -14.58
N GLY A 25 -30.93 5.63 -14.51
CA GLY A 25 -30.34 4.91 -15.65
C GLY A 25 -31.27 4.90 -16.86
N GLN A 26 -32.53 4.49 -16.67
CA GLN A 26 -33.53 4.48 -17.73
C GLN A 26 -33.83 5.88 -18.28
N LEU A 27 -33.92 6.89 -17.40
CA LEU A 27 -34.14 8.27 -17.83
C LEU A 27 -33.02 8.78 -18.78
N VAL A 28 -31.76 8.46 -18.47
CA VAL A 28 -30.62 8.83 -19.32
C VAL A 28 -30.67 8.12 -20.67
N VAL A 29 -30.99 6.82 -20.67
CA VAL A 29 -31.14 6.00 -21.89
C VAL A 29 -32.20 6.60 -22.83
N ASP A 30 -33.37 6.92 -22.28
CA ASP A 30 -34.49 7.47 -23.05
C ASP A 30 -34.14 8.84 -23.64
N LYS A 31 -33.47 9.70 -22.87
CA LYS A 31 -33.06 11.05 -23.31
C LYS A 31 -31.98 11.04 -24.38
N LEU A 32 -31.07 10.08 -24.33
CA LEU A 32 -29.99 9.94 -25.31
C LEU A 32 -30.41 9.08 -26.52
N GLY A 33 -31.59 8.46 -26.49
CA GLY A 33 -32.07 7.58 -27.57
C GLY A 33 -31.20 6.33 -27.74
N ILE A 34 -30.57 5.86 -26.66
CA ILE A 34 -29.67 4.70 -26.69
C ILE A 34 -30.51 3.42 -26.66
N LYS A 35 -30.16 2.45 -27.50
CA LYS A 35 -30.70 1.09 -27.39
C LYS A 35 -29.80 0.26 -26.49
N THR A 36 -30.32 -0.20 -25.36
CA THR A 36 -29.57 -1.02 -24.40
C THR A 36 -30.45 -2.11 -23.79
N ARG A 37 -29.80 -3.06 -23.13
CA ARG A 37 -30.44 -4.04 -22.23
C ARG A 37 -30.48 -3.47 -20.80
N PRO A 38 -31.34 -4.01 -19.91
CA PRO A 38 -31.28 -3.72 -18.49
C PRO A 38 -29.88 -4.00 -17.91
N PRO A 39 -29.37 -3.17 -16.99
CA PRO A 39 -28.08 -3.40 -16.38
C PRO A 39 -28.12 -4.63 -15.47
N ASP A 40 -27.06 -5.41 -15.49
CA ASP A 40 -26.83 -6.46 -14.49
C ASP A 40 -25.96 -5.88 -13.37
N LEU A 41 -26.56 -5.72 -12.20
CA LEU A 41 -25.90 -5.17 -11.01
C LEU A 41 -25.70 -6.24 -9.92
N SER A 42 -25.82 -7.53 -10.25
CA SER A 42 -25.71 -8.65 -9.29
C SER A 42 -24.41 -8.59 -8.49
N GLN A 43 -23.26 -8.54 -9.17
CA GLN A 43 -21.95 -8.44 -8.52
C GLN A 43 -21.80 -7.20 -7.63
N TRP A 44 -22.38 -6.07 -8.05
CA TRP A 44 -22.29 -4.83 -7.28
C TRP A 44 -23.16 -4.89 -6.02
N ARG A 45 -24.35 -5.49 -6.12
CA ARG A 45 -25.23 -5.76 -4.96
C ARG A 45 -24.57 -6.72 -3.98
N GLU A 46 -23.96 -7.81 -4.46
CA GLU A 46 -23.21 -8.75 -3.61
C GLU A 46 -22.07 -8.07 -2.85
N MET A 47 -21.29 -7.23 -3.54
CA MET A 47 -20.22 -6.46 -2.92
C MET A 47 -20.73 -5.47 -1.86
N VAL A 48 -21.81 -4.73 -2.14
CA VAL A 48 -22.42 -3.81 -1.17
C VAL A 48 -22.98 -4.57 0.03
N ASN A 49 -23.58 -5.74 -0.17
CA ASN A 49 -24.07 -6.58 0.92
C ASN A 49 -22.91 -7.07 1.79
N CYS A 50 -21.83 -7.58 1.19
CA CYS A 50 -20.63 -8.00 1.92
C CYS A 50 -20.01 -6.84 2.72
N LEU A 51 -19.99 -5.63 2.17
CA LEU A 51 -19.55 -4.42 2.88
C LEU A 51 -20.40 -4.08 4.12
N LYS A 52 -21.69 -4.42 4.08
CA LYS A 52 -22.65 -4.14 5.17
C LYS A 52 -22.73 -5.28 6.19
N GLU A 53 -22.24 -6.46 5.85
CA GLU A 53 -22.19 -7.62 6.75
C GLU A 53 -21.10 -7.46 7.81
N CYS A 54 -21.34 -8.03 9.00
CA CYS A 54 -20.37 -8.03 10.08
C CYS A 54 -19.33 -9.14 9.86
N HIS A 55 -18.12 -8.74 9.47
CA HIS A 55 -16.98 -9.64 9.30
C HIS A 55 -15.94 -9.41 10.40
N GLU A 56 -15.22 -10.47 10.79
CA GLU A 56 -14.08 -10.33 11.70
C GLU A 56 -13.07 -9.34 11.10
N PRO A 57 -12.72 -8.25 11.83
CA PRO A 57 -11.91 -7.19 11.27
C PRO A 57 -10.42 -7.54 11.29
N ILE A 58 -9.72 -7.13 10.23
CA ILE A 58 -8.26 -7.11 10.21
C ILE A 58 -7.79 -5.73 10.63
N ASN A 59 -6.89 -5.69 11.60
CA ASN A 59 -6.31 -4.48 12.16
C ASN A 59 -5.05 -4.06 11.39
N ILE A 60 -5.13 -2.98 10.62
CA ILE A 60 -3.99 -2.46 9.84
C ILE A 60 -3.59 -1.08 10.39
N ALA A 61 -2.30 -0.87 10.60
CA ALA A 61 -1.76 0.45 10.94
C ALA A 61 -1.25 1.17 9.70
N LEU A 62 -1.83 2.33 9.39
CA LEU A 62 -1.33 3.25 8.38
C LEU A 62 -0.48 4.33 9.06
N VAL A 63 0.82 4.28 8.81
CA VAL A 63 1.80 5.18 9.41
C VAL A 63 2.11 6.31 8.43
N GLY A 64 1.49 7.48 8.63
CA GLY A 64 1.53 8.58 7.69
C GLY A 64 1.87 9.93 8.33
N LYS A 65 2.24 10.92 7.50
CA LYS A 65 2.53 12.29 7.97
C LYS A 65 1.28 13.14 8.16
N TYR A 66 0.24 12.83 7.39
CA TYR A 66 -0.97 13.65 7.26
C TYR A 66 -2.21 12.88 7.71
N VAL A 67 -2.10 12.05 8.75
CA VAL A 67 -3.21 11.18 9.16
C VAL A 67 -4.37 11.94 9.80
N GLU A 68 -4.17 13.19 10.22
CA GLU A 68 -5.25 14.10 10.64
C GLU A 68 -6.20 14.44 9.49
N LEU A 69 -5.68 14.46 8.25
CA LEU A 69 -6.48 14.58 7.03
C LEU A 69 -6.54 13.22 6.34
N GLN A 70 -7.47 12.38 6.79
CA GLN A 70 -7.64 11.01 6.29
C GLN A 70 -7.79 10.93 4.76
N ASP A 71 -8.36 11.98 4.14
CA ASP A 71 -8.51 12.10 2.69
C ASP A 71 -7.18 12.07 1.93
N ALA A 72 -6.06 12.45 2.57
CA ALA A 72 -4.73 12.37 1.97
C ALA A 72 -4.33 10.93 1.60
N TYR A 73 -4.95 9.94 2.22
CA TYR A 73 -4.68 8.52 2.01
C TYR A 73 -5.92 7.73 1.57
N TYR A 74 -6.92 8.42 1.01
CA TYR A 74 -8.19 7.80 0.62
C TYR A 74 -8.02 6.61 -0.32
N SER A 75 -7.20 6.74 -1.37
CA SER A 75 -6.93 5.63 -2.31
C SER A 75 -6.28 4.42 -1.62
N VAL A 76 -5.39 4.65 -0.64
CA VAL A 76 -4.75 3.57 0.12
C VAL A 76 -5.77 2.87 1.02
N ARG A 77 -6.65 3.65 1.68
CA ARG A 77 -7.75 3.12 2.49
C ARG A 77 -8.69 2.25 1.66
N GLU A 78 -9.12 2.73 0.49
CA GLU A 78 -9.99 1.96 -0.41
C GLU A 78 -9.29 0.70 -0.94
N ALA A 79 -8.01 0.78 -1.28
CA ALA A 79 -7.26 -0.38 -1.74
C ALA A 79 -7.16 -1.48 -0.67
N LEU A 80 -7.00 -1.10 0.61
CA LEU A 80 -7.05 -2.02 1.75
C LEU A 80 -8.47 -2.58 1.96
N CYS A 81 -9.50 -1.74 1.85
CA CYS A 81 -10.89 -2.15 1.93
C CYS A 81 -11.22 -3.21 0.86
N HIS A 82 -10.88 -2.97 -0.40
CA HIS A 82 -11.07 -3.94 -1.49
C HIS A 82 -10.37 -5.27 -1.19
N ALA A 83 -9.14 -5.22 -0.67
CA ALA A 83 -8.37 -6.42 -0.32
C ALA A 83 -8.98 -7.18 0.88
N ALA A 84 -9.46 -6.48 1.91
CA ALA A 84 -10.16 -7.08 3.04
C ALA A 84 -11.45 -7.79 2.62
N LEU A 85 -12.26 -7.12 1.79
CA LEU A 85 -13.49 -7.70 1.24
C LEU A 85 -13.24 -8.95 0.42
N TYR A 86 -12.19 -8.96 -0.40
CA TYR A 86 -11.79 -10.14 -1.18
C TYR A 86 -11.51 -11.36 -0.28
N HIS A 87 -11.03 -11.13 0.93
CA HIS A 87 -10.78 -12.19 1.92
C HIS A 87 -11.96 -12.45 2.86
N GLY A 88 -13.12 -11.81 2.65
CA GLY A 88 -14.30 -11.96 3.50
C GLY A 88 -14.10 -11.40 4.91
N ARG A 89 -13.30 -10.33 5.01
CA ARG A 89 -12.86 -9.75 6.29
C ARG A 89 -13.31 -8.30 6.42
N GLY A 90 -13.59 -7.92 7.66
CA GLY A 90 -13.82 -6.52 8.01
C GLY A 90 -12.48 -5.77 7.95
N PHE A 91 -12.56 -4.45 7.86
CA PHE A 91 -11.37 -3.61 7.79
C PHE A 91 -11.37 -2.59 8.93
N ASN A 92 -10.34 -2.61 9.77
CA ASN A 92 -10.12 -1.62 10.81
C ASN A 92 -8.76 -0.95 10.62
N LEU A 93 -8.77 0.36 10.38
CA LEU A 93 -7.57 1.13 10.08
C LEU A 93 -7.17 2.01 11.26
N PHE A 94 -5.99 1.76 11.82
CA PHE A 94 -5.36 2.65 12.77
C PHE A 94 -4.58 3.73 12.04
N TRP A 95 -4.98 4.97 12.27
CA TRP A 95 -4.28 6.15 11.77
C TRP A 95 -3.16 6.49 12.74
N VAL A 96 -1.92 6.20 12.36
CA VAL A 96 -0.75 6.41 13.24
C VAL A 96 0.06 7.60 12.70
N PRO A 97 0.07 8.75 13.40
CA PRO A 97 0.90 9.87 13.01
C PRO A 97 2.38 9.48 13.12
N SER A 98 3.14 9.61 12.04
CA SER A 98 4.53 9.18 12.03
C SER A 98 5.38 9.96 13.06
N GLU A 99 5.07 11.23 13.33
CA GLU A 99 5.79 12.04 14.32
C GLU A 99 5.61 11.50 15.77
N GLU A 100 4.49 10.84 16.08
CA GLU A 100 4.27 10.22 17.39
C GLU A 100 5.17 8.98 17.62
N LEU A 101 5.64 8.36 16.54
CA LEU A 101 6.55 7.21 16.60
C LEU A 101 8.02 7.60 16.88
N GLU A 102 8.34 8.90 16.93
CA GLU A 102 9.71 9.36 17.22
C GLU A 102 10.04 9.35 18.72
N GLY A 103 9.01 9.32 19.59
CA GLY A 103 9.16 9.22 21.05
C GLY A 103 9.54 7.82 21.53
N ASN A 104 10.01 7.71 22.77
CA ASN A 104 10.31 6.42 23.41
C ASN A 104 9.02 5.67 23.78
N GLY A 105 8.97 4.36 23.53
CA GLY A 105 7.81 3.51 23.86
C GLY A 105 6.61 3.70 22.94
N SER A 106 6.77 4.46 21.86
CA SER A 106 5.74 4.76 20.87
C SER A 106 5.34 3.55 20.03
N GLU A 107 6.13 2.47 20.07
CA GLU A 107 5.80 1.18 19.47
C GLU A 107 4.51 0.57 20.06
N ALA A 108 4.06 1.06 21.23
CA ALA A 108 2.75 0.74 21.79
C ALA A 108 1.60 0.98 20.80
N LEU A 109 1.72 2.00 19.94
CA LEU A 109 0.73 2.34 18.91
C LEU A 109 0.60 1.26 17.81
N LEU A 110 1.60 0.37 17.69
CA LEU A 110 1.66 -0.67 16.65
C LEU A 110 1.37 -2.08 17.19
N ARG A 111 1.14 -2.24 18.50
CA ARG A 111 1.03 -3.58 19.14
C ARG A 111 -0.12 -4.41 18.60
N SER A 112 -1.28 -3.80 18.39
CA SER A 112 -2.48 -4.46 17.88
C SER A 112 -2.50 -4.61 16.36
N ALA A 113 -1.53 -4.04 15.64
CA ALA A 113 -1.48 -4.08 14.19
C ALA A 113 -1.08 -5.48 13.70
N GLN A 114 -1.93 -6.06 12.85
CA GLN A 114 -1.69 -7.31 12.13
C GLN A 114 -0.97 -7.07 10.80
N GLY A 115 -0.98 -5.84 10.31
CA GLY A 115 -0.18 -5.38 9.18
C GLY A 115 0.13 -3.89 9.30
N ILE A 116 1.27 -3.48 8.76
CA ILE A 116 1.73 -2.10 8.75
C ILE A 116 1.87 -1.64 7.30
N ILE A 117 1.29 -0.48 6.99
CA ILE A 117 1.43 0.17 5.69
C ILE A 117 2.06 1.55 5.85
N VAL A 118 3.08 1.83 5.06
CA VAL A 118 3.73 3.15 4.99
C VAL A 118 3.48 3.72 3.59
N PRO A 119 2.57 4.69 3.45
CA PRO A 119 2.20 5.25 2.16
C PRO A 119 3.24 6.27 1.67
N GLY A 120 2.96 6.85 0.49
CA GLY A 120 3.70 7.98 -0.03
C GLY A 120 3.66 9.22 0.87
N GLY A 121 4.62 10.11 0.70
CA GLY A 121 4.68 11.39 1.39
C GLY A 121 5.77 12.28 0.82
N PHE A 122 5.77 13.55 1.23
CA PHE A 122 6.79 14.52 0.82
C PHE A 122 7.42 15.20 2.03
N GLY A 123 8.61 15.77 1.83
CA GLY A 123 9.35 16.52 2.85
C GLY A 123 10.01 15.66 3.92
N VAL A 124 10.65 16.31 4.89
CA VAL A 124 11.53 15.64 5.89
C VAL A 124 10.82 15.21 7.16
N ARG A 125 9.65 15.79 7.48
CA ARG A 125 8.96 15.54 8.75
C ARG A 125 8.48 14.10 8.87
N GLY A 126 8.56 13.51 10.06
CA GLY A 126 8.02 12.18 10.38
C GLY A 126 8.75 10.99 9.76
N ILE A 127 9.87 11.21 9.07
CA ILE A 127 10.61 10.11 8.40
C ILE A 127 11.19 9.13 9.43
N GLU A 128 11.73 9.63 10.54
CA GLU A 128 12.33 8.77 11.56
C GLU A 128 11.29 7.87 12.24
N GLY A 129 10.08 8.38 12.46
CA GLY A 129 8.97 7.56 12.94
C GLY A 129 8.51 6.50 11.94
N MET A 130 8.50 6.81 10.63
CA MET A 130 8.26 5.80 9.60
C MET A 130 9.36 4.72 9.55
N VAL A 131 10.63 5.12 9.72
CA VAL A 131 11.77 4.18 9.82
C VAL A 131 11.62 3.28 11.04
N ARG A 132 11.17 3.82 12.19
CA ARG A 132 10.85 3.02 13.37
C ARG A 132 9.70 2.05 13.15
N ALA A 133 8.64 2.45 12.43
CA ALA A 133 7.56 1.54 12.06
C ALA A 133 8.05 0.38 11.17
N ALA A 134 8.91 0.67 10.19
CA ALA A 134 9.53 -0.36 9.36
C ALA A 134 10.42 -1.30 10.19
N SER A 135 11.19 -0.76 11.14
CA SER A 135 12.05 -1.54 12.03
C SER A 135 11.23 -2.42 12.98
N TYR A 136 10.12 -1.90 13.49
CA TYR A 136 9.17 -2.64 14.30
C TYR A 136 8.55 -3.78 13.51
N ALA A 137 8.10 -3.52 12.27
CA ALA A 137 7.58 -4.56 11.39
C ALA A 137 8.61 -5.67 11.15
N ARG A 138 9.83 -5.29 10.74
CA ARG A 138 10.93 -6.23 10.44
C ARG A 138 11.30 -7.10 11.65
N SER A 139 11.43 -6.48 12.82
CA SER A 139 11.91 -7.16 14.03
C SER A 139 10.84 -8.03 14.71
N ASN A 140 9.56 -7.78 14.41
CA ASN A 140 8.43 -8.52 14.99
C ASN A 140 7.71 -9.38 13.94
N GLU A 141 8.27 -9.52 12.74
CA GLU A 141 7.72 -10.32 11.64
C GLU A 141 6.28 -9.92 11.25
N ILE A 142 5.94 -8.63 11.37
CA ILE A 142 4.61 -8.13 11.02
C ILE A 142 4.60 -7.79 9.54
N PRO A 143 3.62 -8.26 8.76
CA PRO A 143 3.44 -7.88 7.38
C PRO A 143 3.58 -6.39 7.15
N TYR A 144 4.40 -6.01 6.18
CA TYR A 144 4.72 -4.64 5.84
C TYR A 144 4.49 -4.40 4.35
N LEU A 145 3.78 -3.32 4.02
CA LEU A 145 3.64 -2.81 2.67
C LEU A 145 4.12 -1.35 2.60
N GLY A 146 5.19 -1.10 1.85
CA GLY A 146 5.72 0.25 1.63
C GLY A 146 5.37 0.78 0.24
N LEU A 147 4.78 1.98 0.14
CA LEU A 147 4.38 2.59 -1.13
C LEU A 147 5.19 3.86 -1.39
N CYS A 148 5.88 3.93 -2.53
CA CYS A 148 6.68 5.08 -2.96
C CYS A 148 7.71 5.52 -1.89
N LEU A 149 7.37 6.47 -1.02
CA LEU A 149 8.17 6.83 0.15
C LEU A 149 8.33 5.63 1.11
N GLY A 150 7.31 4.79 1.26
CA GLY A 150 7.39 3.60 2.10
C GLY A 150 8.51 2.63 1.66
N MET A 151 8.72 2.45 0.35
CA MET A 151 9.88 1.68 -0.13
C MET A 151 11.20 2.33 0.26
N GLN A 152 11.31 3.65 0.11
CA GLN A 152 12.52 4.38 0.50
C GLN A 152 12.80 4.25 1.99
N VAL A 153 11.77 4.38 2.83
CA VAL A 153 11.85 4.16 4.28
C VAL A 153 12.30 2.74 4.61
N MET A 154 11.73 1.73 3.95
CA MET A 154 12.13 0.33 4.13
C MET A 154 13.61 0.12 3.79
N VAL A 155 14.08 0.69 2.68
CA VAL A 155 15.49 0.62 2.26
C VAL A 155 16.40 1.33 3.26
N ILE A 156 16.00 2.51 3.75
CA ILE A 156 16.75 3.26 4.76
C ILE A 156 16.88 2.44 6.04
N GLU A 157 15.76 1.91 6.56
CA GLU A 157 15.74 1.07 7.76
C GLU A 157 16.66 -0.15 7.60
N PHE A 158 16.49 -0.89 6.51
CA PHE A 158 17.25 -2.10 6.29
C PHE A 158 18.74 -1.82 6.07
N ALA A 159 19.09 -0.71 5.42
CA ALA A 159 20.47 -0.28 5.29
C ALA A 159 21.07 0.08 6.65
N ARG A 160 20.33 0.75 7.54
CA ARG A 160 20.81 1.03 8.89
C ARG A 160 21.11 -0.26 9.66
N TYR A 161 20.23 -1.27 9.52
CA TYR A 161 20.43 -2.60 10.07
C TYR A 161 21.66 -3.31 9.47
N ALA A 162 21.75 -3.41 8.14
CA ALA A 162 22.81 -4.13 7.44
C ALA A 162 24.20 -3.48 7.60
N LEU A 163 24.26 -2.15 7.71
CA LEU A 163 25.50 -1.38 7.89
C LEU A 163 25.87 -1.19 9.36
N ASN A 164 25.01 -1.58 10.29
CA ASN A 164 25.12 -1.27 11.72
C ASN A 164 25.41 0.23 11.96
N SER A 165 24.66 1.10 11.29
CA SER A 165 24.87 2.55 11.28
C SER A 165 23.56 3.28 11.06
N ASP A 166 23.20 4.19 11.97
CA ASP A 166 22.03 5.09 11.85
C ASP A 166 22.14 6.10 10.71
N LYS A 167 23.34 6.31 10.17
CA LYS A 167 23.61 7.34 9.16
C LYS A 167 23.04 7.07 7.77
N ALA A 168 22.58 5.85 7.44
CA ALA A 168 22.01 5.59 6.13
C ALA A 168 20.70 6.34 5.93
N ASN A 169 20.56 7.03 4.80
CA ASN A 169 19.42 7.90 4.53
C ASN A 169 19.20 8.16 3.03
N SER A 170 18.11 8.87 2.73
CA SER A 170 17.90 9.53 1.44
C SER A 170 18.59 10.88 1.41
N THR A 171 19.20 11.23 0.28
CA THR A 171 19.70 12.60 0.04
C THR A 171 18.59 13.64 0.00
N GLU A 172 17.31 13.22 -0.09
CA GLU A 172 16.17 14.11 0.09
C GLU A 172 16.06 14.63 1.53
N PHE A 173 16.36 13.78 2.51
CA PHE A 173 16.13 14.06 3.93
C PHE A 173 17.41 14.45 4.66
N ASP A 174 18.53 13.81 4.31
CA ASP A 174 19.86 14.14 4.80
C ASP A 174 20.85 14.21 3.61
N PRO A 175 21.07 15.40 3.03
CA PRO A 175 22.03 15.58 1.93
C PRO A 175 23.48 15.27 2.31
N ALA A 176 23.82 15.24 3.60
CA ALA A 176 25.17 15.00 4.11
C ALA A 176 25.41 13.54 4.52
N THR A 177 24.42 12.65 4.33
CA THR A 177 24.56 11.24 4.69
C THR A 177 25.79 10.62 4.01
N PRO A 178 26.65 9.90 4.76
CA PRO A 178 27.73 9.13 4.19
C PRO A 178 27.22 7.90 3.41
N TYR A 179 25.96 7.48 3.63
CA TYR A 179 25.35 6.32 2.98
C TYR A 179 24.04 6.70 2.28
N PRO A 180 24.11 7.37 1.11
CA PRO A 180 22.95 7.80 0.34
C PRO A 180 22.30 6.62 -0.39
N VAL A 181 21.59 5.78 0.34
CA VAL A 181 20.93 4.57 -0.20
C VAL A 181 19.76 4.90 -1.12
N ILE A 182 19.17 6.08 -0.95
CA ILE A 182 18.20 6.69 -1.85
C ILE A 182 18.77 8.02 -2.36
N ASP A 183 18.81 8.21 -3.67
CA ASP A 183 19.48 9.35 -4.30
C ASP A 183 18.85 9.72 -5.64
N LEU A 184 19.10 10.94 -6.13
CA LEU A 184 18.79 11.29 -7.51
C LEU A 184 19.72 10.55 -8.46
N LEU A 185 19.20 10.14 -9.63
CA LEU A 185 20.05 9.55 -10.65
C LEU A 185 21.19 10.52 -11.03
N PRO A 186 22.40 10.05 -11.33
CA PRO A 186 23.54 10.94 -11.63
C PRO A 186 23.26 11.98 -12.74
N ARG A 187 22.46 11.60 -13.75
CA ARG A 187 22.03 12.50 -14.84
C ARG A 187 21.08 13.61 -14.37
N GLN A 188 20.30 13.35 -13.33
CA GLN A 188 19.31 14.25 -12.77
C GLN A 188 19.92 15.27 -11.81
N LYS A 189 21.08 14.99 -11.20
CA LYS A 189 21.76 15.92 -10.27
C LYS A 189 22.16 17.27 -10.89
N LYS A 190 22.28 17.33 -12.22
CA LYS A 190 22.59 18.56 -12.95
C LYS A 190 21.35 19.42 -13.28
N ILE A 191 20.14 18.88 -13.07
CA ILE A 191 18.88 19.54 -13.40
C ILE A 191 18.41 20.32 -12.17
N ARG A 192 18.37 21.66 -12.27
CA ARG A 192 17.99 22.55 -11.16
C ARG A 192 16.48 22.65 -10.95
N ASP A 193 15.68 22.40 -12.00
CA ASP A 193 14.22 22.45 -11.92
C ASP A 193 13.64 21.18 -11.30
N LYS A 194 12.87 21.34 -10.21
CA LYS A 194 12.24 20.23 -9.49
C LYS A 194 11.34 19.36 -10.38
N GLY A 195 10.74 19.92 -11.44
CA GLY A 195 9.89 19.19 -12.39
C GLY A 195 10.66 18.30 -13.37
N GLY A 196 11.88 18.66 -13.75
CA GLY A 196 12.64 18.01 -14.84
C GLY A 196 13.22 16.63 -14.51
N THR A 197 12.93 16.09 -13.34
CA THR A 197 13.47 14.81 -12.84
C THR A 197 12.39 13.88 -12.30
N MET A 198 11.12 14.27 -12.40
CA MET A 198 9.99 13.51 -11.88
C MET A 198 9.59 12.39 -12.85
N ARG A 199 9.58 11.15 -12.36
CA ARG A 199 8.91 10.04 -13.02
C ARG A 199 7.43 10.13 -12.69
N LEU A 200 6.62 10.33 -13.72
CA LEU A 200 5.17 10.51 -13.61
C LEU A 200 4.46 9.63 -14.64
N GLY A 201 3.43 8.89 -14.20
CA GLY A 201 2.62 8.03 -15.07
C GLY A 201 3.06 6.57 -15.01
N ASN A 202 2.64 5.78 -16.00
CA ASN A 202 2.84 4.33 -16.00
C ASN A 202 4.21 3.96 -16.53
N TYR A 203 4.95 3.14 -15.77
CA TYR A 203 6.24 2.58 -16.17
C TYR A 203 6.22 1.06 -16.08
N PRO A 204 6.95 0.36 -16.97
CA PRO A 204 7.09 -1.08 -16.90
C PRO A 204 7.95 -1.50 -15.70
N CYS A 205 7.54 -2.55 -15.01
CA CYS A 205 8.28 -3.23 -13.95
C CYS A 205 8.37 -4.72 -14.28
N GLN A 206 9.60 -5.20 -14.49
CA GLN A 206 9.97 -6.59 -14.70
C GLN A 206 10.12 -7.26 -13.34
N LEU A 207 9.17 -8.13 -13.00
CA LEU A 207 9.17 -8.91 -11.76
C LEU A 207 10.12 -10.10 -11.89
N VAL A 208 10.85 -10.36 -10.80
CA VAL A 208 11.80 -11.47 -10.68
C VAL A 208 11.04 -12.72 -10.24
N GLY A 209 11.15 -13.79 -11.02
CA GLY A 209 10.48 -15.06 -10.74
C GLY A 209 10.83 -15.62 -9.35
N GLY A 210 9.83 -16.21 -8.67
CA GLY A 210 9.98 -16.78 -7.33
C GLY A 210 9.79 -15.78 -6.18
N SER A 211 9.83 -14.47 -6.46
CA SER A 211 9.55 -13.41 -5.47
C SER A 211 8.08 -13.37 -5.02
N ARG A 212 7.79 -12.71 -3.90
CA ARG A 212 6.42 -12.51 -3.43
C ARG A 212 5.63 -11.63 -4.40
N ALA A 213 6.26 -10.57 -4.93
CA ALA A 213 5.63 -9.72 -5.92
C ALA A 213 5.25 -10.49 -7.19
N ALA A 214 6.16 -11.29 -7.77
CA ALA A 214 5.85 -12.09 -8.96
C ALA A 214 4.71 -13.09 -8.72
N LYS A 215 4.67 -13.70 -7.53
CA LYS A 215 3.57 -14.60 -7.13
C LYS A 215 2.24 -13.85 -7.02
N ALA A 216 2.24 -12.68 -6.37
CA ALA A 216 1.04 -11.87 -6.21
C ALA A 216 0.44 -11.46 -7.56
N TYR A 217 1.26 -10.90 -8.45
CA TYR A 217 0.79 -10.45 -9.76
C TYR A 217 0.46 -11.59 -10.73
N GLY A 218 1.10 -12.76 -10.60
CA GLY A 218 0.90 -13.89 -11.52
C GLY A 218 1.43 -13.65 -12.94
N GLN A 219 2.21 -12.59 -13.15
CA GLN A 219 2.81 -12.23 -14.44
C GLN A 219 4.21 -11.64 -14.25
N SER A 220 5.04 -11.67 -15.30
CA SER A 220 6.44 -11.25 -15.22
C SER A 220 6.66 -9.76 -15.50
N LEU A 221 5.78 -9.11 -16.25
CA LEU A 221 5.89 -7.69 -16.62
C LEU A 221 4.59 -6.99 -16.25
N VAL A 222 4.70 -5.92 -15.46
CA VAL A 222 3.55 -5.12 -15.01
C VAL A 222 3.78 -3.65 -15.37
N TYR A 223 2.71 -2.85 -15.38
CA TYR A 223 2.76 -1.42 -15.65
C TYR A 223 2.12 -0.67 -14.50
N GLU A 224 2.90 0.13 -13.82
CA GLU A 224 2.49 0.74 -12.55
C GLU A 224 2.73 2.24 -12.54
N ARG A 225 1.92 2.96 -11.77
CA ARG A 225 1.94 4.43 -11.77
C ARG A 225 2.96 5.00 -10.79
N HIS A 226 3.89 5.79 -11.30
CA HIS A 226 4.92 6.47 -10.51
C HIS A 226 4.60 7.96 -10.30
N ARG A 227 5.07 8.48 -9.16
CA ARG A 227 5.13 9.91 -8.85
C ARG A 227 6.25 10.22 -7.85
N HIS A 228 7.50 10.02 -8.26
CA HIS A 228 8.67 10.28 -7.42
C HIS A 228 9.86 10.78 -8.27
N ARG A 229 10.94 11.13 -7.58
CA ARG A 229 12.18 11.66 -8.18
C ARG A 229 13.43 10.92 -7.75
N TYR A 230 13.46 10.52 -6.48
CA TYR A 230 14.56 9.78 -5.89
C TYR A 230 14.40 8.29 -6.17
N GLU A 231 15.54 7.64 -6.36
CA GLU A 231 15.66 6.25 -6.75
C GLU A 231 16.59 5.50 -5.79
N PHE A 232 16.50 4.18 -5.78
CA PHE A 232 17.49 3.34 -5.11
C PHE A 232 18.88 3.58 -5.70
N ASN A 233 19.87 3.81 -4.84
CA ASN A 233 21.25 4.00 -5.27
C ASN A 233 21.93 2.63 -5.48
N ASN A 234 22.09 2.24 -6.74
CA ASN A 234 22.70 0.97 -7.14
C ASN A 234 24.10 0.70 -6.57
N LYS A 235 24.82 1.70 -6.05
CA LYS A 235 26.09 1.48 -5.33
C LYS A 235 25.94 0.59 -4.09
N PHE A 236 24.76 0.57 -3.48
CA PHE A 236 24.46 -0.24 -2.29
C PHE A 236 23.81 -1.59 -2.63
N ARG A 237 23.60 -1.88 -3.93
CA ARG A 237 22.82 -3.05 -4.38
C ARG A 237 23.39 -4.36 -3.86
N SER A 238 24.66 -4.64 -4.19
CA SER A 238 25.31 -5.90 -3.78
C SER A 238 25.45 -6.04 -2.27
N GLN A 239 25.64 -4.92 -1.56
CA GLN A 239 25.82 -4.94 -0.11
C GLN A 239 24.51 -5.27 0.62
N LEU A 240 23.40 -4.65 0.23
CA LEU A 240 22.10 -4.92 0.85
C LEU A 240 21.53 -6.27 0.40
N GLU A 241 21.82 -6.70 -0.83
CA GLU A 241 21.48 -8.05 -1.31
C GLU A 241 22.14 -9.13 -0.47
N ALA A 242 23.45 -8.98 -0.20
CA ALA A 242 24.19 -9.91 0.66
C ALA A 242 23.64 -9.96 2.10
N ALA A 243 22.99 -8.89 2.56
CA ALA A 243 22.35 -8.83 3.87
C ALA A 243 20.92 -9.39 3.89
N GLY A 244 20.29 -9.64 2.73
CA GLY A 244 18.96 -10.24 2.62
C GLY A 244 17.89 -9.39 1.93
N MET A 245 18.24 -8.25 1.34
CA MET A 245 17.33 -7.49 0.47
C MET A 245 17.17 -8.21 -0.88
N VAL A 246 15.93 -8.35 -1.35
CA VAL A 246 15.61 -8.92 -2.65
C VAL A 246 15.03 -7.82 -3.54
N TYR A 247 15.63 -7.60 -4.70
CA TYR A 247 15.12 -6.68 -5.70
C TYR A 247 14.14 -7.40 -6.62
N SER A 248 12.90 -7.55 -6.16
CA SER A 248 11.91 -8.41 -6.81
C SER A 248 11.22 -7.77 -8.01
N GLY A 249 11.45 -6.49 -8.28
CA GLY A 249 10.93 -5.78 -9.43
C GLY A 249 11.93 -4.73 -9.91
N LEU A 250 12.24 -4.73 -11.19
CA LEU A 250 13.22 -3.84 -11.81
C LEU A 250 12.63 -3.15 -13.04
N SER A 251 13.20 -2.03 -13.46
CA SER A 251 12.95 -1.55 -14.83
C SER A 251 13.41 -2.60 -15.85
N PRO A 252 12.87 -2.61 -17.08
CA PRO A 252 13.25 -3.63 -18.09
C PRO A 252 14.74 -3.67 -18.44
N ASP A 253 15.45 -2.54 -18.29
CA ASP A 253 16.90 -2.46 -18.47
C ASP A 253 17.70 -2.83 -17.19
N GLY A 254 17.01 -3.22 -16.12
CA GLY A 254 17.57 -3.61 -14.82
C GLY A 254 18.15 -2.46 -13.99
N SER A 255 18.08 -1.22 -14.49
CA SER A 255 18.77 -0.07 -13.92
C SER A 255 18.08 0.55 -12.72
N LEU A 256 16.75 0.46 -12.64
CA LEU A 256 15.96 0.98 -11.53
C LEU A 256 15.39 -0.18 -10.72
N VAL A 257 15.35 0.00 -9.41
CA VAL A 257 14.70 -0.93 -8.48
C VAL A 257 13.31 -0.39 -8.21
N GLU A 258 12.29 -1.15 -8.61
CA GLU A 258 10.89 -0.76 -8.52
C GLU A 258 10.16 -1.48 -7.38
N VAL A 259 10.63 -2.67 -6.99
CA VAL A 259 10.10 -3.45 -5.87
C VAL A 259 11.25 -4.05 -5.05
N CYS A 260 11.16 -3.89 -3.73
CA CYS A 260 12.07 -4.45 -2.75
C CYS A 260 11.32 -5.38 -1.79
N GLU A 261 11.96 -6.48 -1.40
CA GLU A 261 11.46 -7.42 -0.39
C GLU A 261 12.57 -7.80 0.58
N LEU A 262 12.23 -8.29 1.77
CA LEU A 262 13.18 -8.96 2.65
C LEU A 262 13.04 -10.48 2.56
N ALA A 263 14.15 -11.19 2.33
CA ALA A 263 14.13 -12.63 2.09
C ALA A 263 13.55 -13.42 3.27
N THR A 264 13.96 -13.10 4.49
CA THR A 264 13.64 -13.87 5.71
C THR A 264 12.33 -13.48 6.39
N HIS A 265 11.70 -12.38 5.98
CA HIS A 265 10.50 -11.86 6.63
C HIS A 265 9.23 -12.50 6.03
N PRO A 266 8.16 -12.83 6.77
CA PRO A 266 6.98 -13.49 6.20
C PRO A 266 6.38 -12.72 5.01
N TRP A 267 6.15 -11.41 5.19
CA TRP A 267 5.71 -10.52 4.12
C TRP A 267 6.19 -9.08 4.35
N MET A 268 7.40 -8.72 3.89
CA MET A 268 7.86 -7.33 3.88
C MET A 268 8.19 -6.96 2.45
N VAL A 269 7.22 -6.29 1.81
CA VAL A 269 7.24 -5.95 0.40
C VAL A 269 7.05 -4.44 0.29
N SER A 270 7.77 -3.82 -0.62
CA SER A 270 7.58 -2.40 -0.89
C SER A 270 7.85 -2.09 -2.35
N CYS A 271 7.19 -1.06 -2.86
CA CYS A 271 7.27 -0.66 -4.26
C CYS A 271 7.45 0.85 -4.39
N GLN A 272 8.11 1.27 -5.46
CA GLN A 272 8.37 2.68 -5.73
C GLN A 272 7.16 3.39 -6.38
N PHE A 273 6.26 2.60 -6.97
CA PHE A 273 4.99 3.04 -7.58
C PHE A 273 3.84 3.11 -6.56
N HIS A 274 2.67 3.50 -7.07
CA HIS A 274 1.41 3.70 -6.35
C HIS A 274 0.34 2.67 -6.76
N PRO A 275 0.42 1.43 -6.26
CA PRO A 275 -0.52 0.36 -6.60
C PRO A 275 -1.96 0.65 -6.15
N GLU A 276 -2.14 1.58 -5.21
CA GLU A 276 -3.47 1.97 -4.70
C GLU A 276 -4.37 2.57 -5.79
N PHE A 277 -3.80 3.11 -6.86
CA PHE A 277 -4.57 3.73 -7.93
C PHE A 277 -5.23 2.74 -8.89
N ASP A 278 -4.73 1.50 -8.94
CA ASP A 278 -5.23 0.44 -9.82
C ASP A 278 -6.10 -0.58 -9.07
N SER A 279 -6.27 -0.42 -7.75
CA SER A 279 -7.18 -1.25 -6.96
C SER A 279 -8.64 -0.93 -7.26
N ARG A 280 -9.44 -1.96 -7.55
CA ARG A 280 -10.89 -1.84 -7.72
C ARG A 280 -11.63 -2.78 -6.76
N PRO A 281 -12.90 -2.48 -6.41
CA PRO A 281 -13.65 -3.33 -5.49
C PRO A 281 -13.77 -4.79 -5.93
N SER A 282 -14.00 -5.04 -7.22
CA SER A 282 -14.07 -6.39 -7.80
C SER A 282 -12.73 -7.00 -8.17
N CYS A 283 -11.66 -6.21 -8.14
CA CYS A 283 -10.32 -6.63 -8.52
C CYS A 283 -9.31 -5.85 -7.65
N PRO A 284 -9.14 -6.27 -6.38
CA PRO A 284 -8.18 -5.60 -5.50
C PRO A 284 -6.79 -5.74 -6.08
N HIS A 285 -5.99 -4.69 -5.91
CA HIS A 285 -4.63 -4.72 -6.40
C HIS A 285 -3.82 -5.88 -5.75
N PRO A 286 -3.07 -6.69 -6.52
CA PRO A 286 -2.44 -7.91 -6.02
C PRO A 286 -1.55 -7.74 -4.79
N LEU A 287 -0.75 -6.67 -4.72
CA LEU A 287 0.10 -6.40 -3.55
C LEU A 287 -0.71 -6.13 -2.27
N PHE A 288 -1.88 -5.48 -2.37
CA PHE A 288 -2.76 -5.27 -1.22
C PHE A 288 -3.48 -6.56 -0.85
N ARG A 289 -3.98 -7.29 -1.85
CA ARG A 289 -4.66 -8.58 -1.66
C ARG A 289 -3.78 -9.56 -0.88
N ASP A 290 -2.53 -9.75 -1.30
CA ASP A 290 -1.62 -10.71 -0.67
C ASP A 290 -1.05 -10.17 0.66
N PHE A 291 -0.89 -8.85 0.81
CA PHE A 291 -0.58 -8.24 2.11
C PHE A 291 -1.65 -8.55 3.15
N ILE A 292 -2.93 -8.39 2.79
CA ILE A 292 -4.06 -8.73 3.66
C ILE A 292 -4.16 -10.25 3.88
N ASP A 293 -3.88 -11.06 2.86
CA ASP A 293 -3.87 -12.52 2.98
C ASP A 293 -2.92 -12.98 4.09
N VAL A 294 -1.73 -12.40 4.18
CA VAL A 294 -0.77 -12.72 5.24
C VAL A 294 -1.15 -12.05 6.57
N ALA A 295 -1.60 -10.79 6.53
CA ALA A 295 -1.96 -10.05 7.74
C ALA A 295 -3.10 -10.70 8.54
N LYS A 296 -4.08 -11.31 7.88
CA LYS A 296 -5.26 -11.90 8.55
C LYS A 296 -4.92 -13.03 9.53
N ASP A 297 -3.77 -13.69 9.36
CA ASP A 297 -3.33 -14.82 10.19
C ASP A 297 -2.36 -14.40 11.31
N VAL A 298 -2.02 -13.11 11.40
CA VAL A 298 -1.11 -12.59 12.42
C VAL A 298 -1.84 -12.47 13.76
N LEU A 299 -1.38 -13.21 14.77
CA LEU A 299 -1.87 -13.11 16.15
C LEU A 299 -1.14 -12.00 16.90
N ARG A 300 -1.88 -11.09 17.55
CA ARG A 300 -1.31 -9.98 18.34
C ARG A 300 -2.04 -9.78 19.67
N GLU A 301 -1.39 -9.04 20.56
CA GLU A 301 -1.89 -8.73 21.90
C GLU A 301 -3.28 -8.06 21.81
N GLY A 302 -4.29 -8.66 22.45
CA GLY A 302 -5.69 -8.22 22.38
C GLY A 302 -6.54 -8.88 21.28
N ALA A 303 -5.96 -9.67 20.38
CA ALA A 303 -6.73 -10.52 19.48
C ALA A 303 -7.32 -11.70 20.28
N GLN A 304 -8.64 -11.83 20.31
CA GLN A 304 -9.32 -13.05 20.75
C GLN A 304 -9.67 -13.86 19.50
N PRO A 305 -8.77 -14.71 18.98
CA PRO A 305 -9.16 -15.61 17.90
C PRO A 305 -10.30 -16.50 18.42
N PRO A 306 -11.37 -16.73 17.63
CA PRO A 306 -12.38 -17.71 18.00
C PRO A 306 -11.67 -19.05 18.22
N LEU A 307 -11.83 -19.61 19.42
CA LEU A 307 -11.29 -20.94 19.73
C LEU A 307 -11.79 -21.91 18.65
N PRO A 308 -10.92 -22.76 18.08
CA PRO A 308 -11.37 -23.80 17.19
C PRO A 308 -12.33 -24.69 17.98
N LEU A 309 -13.63 -24.51 17.76
CA LEU A 309 -14.62 -25.48 18.19
C LEU A 309 -14.27 -26.74 17.42
N SER A 310 -13.64 -27.69 18.13
CA SER A 310 -13.48 -29.05 17.68
C SER A 310 -14.85 -29.55 17.23
N SER A 311 -15.05 -29.64 15.92
CA SER A 311 -16.13 -30.41 15.31
C SER A 311 -15.83 -31.88 15.55
N GLY A 312 -16.11 -32.32 16.78
CA GLY A 312 -15.91 -33.67 17.26
C GLY A 312 -17.11 -34.10 18.09
N LEU A 313 -18.20 -34.44 17.41
CA LEU A 313 -19.02 -35.66 17.57
C LEU A 313 -20.19 -35.63 16.59
#